data_AF-A0A8T1S1Z1-F1
#
_entry.id   AF-A0A8T1S1Z1-F1
#
_cell.length_a   1.000
_cell.length_b   1.000
_cell.length_c   1.000
_cell.angle_alpha   90.00
_cell.angle_beta   90.00
_cell.angle_gamma   90.00
#
_symmetry.space_group_name_H-M   'P 1'
#
loop_
_entity.id
_entity.type
_entity.pdbx_description
1 polymer ?
#
loop_
_entity_poly.entity_id
_entity_poly.type
_entity_poly.pdbx_seq_one_letter_code
_entity_poly.pdbx_strand_id
1 'polypeptide(L)'
;PGLLTLVPPLLICHATGLTLYFLPVLGQHVATQHFPVSESEAVVLTVIAIYVAGLAMPHNTHRVLTGSGSERGWMTLKLLSLLYLAMQLGCIALVNFSLGFLLAVTMVPVAAIVQPKGPKYLYAVLLVLVTPAVTLLLSIVLYQELIEYPVSALECWQLFLQAVSEGLLDHYLYGSIVFPFIALFVYPCWLLLWNVLFWK
;
A
#
# COMPACT_ATOMS: atom_id res chain seq x y z
N PRO A 1 25.13 -12.95 10.53
CA PRO A 1 24.07 -11.94 10.23
C PRO A 1 22.71 -12.63 10.11
N GLY A 2 21.87 -12.49 11.15
CA GLY A 2 20.64 -13.26 11.33
C GLY A 2 19.35 -12.52 10.96
N LEU A 3 18.22 -13.23 11.14
CA LEU A 3 16.83 -12.73 10.97
C LEU A 3 16.54 -11.40 11.66
N LEU A 4 17.31 -11.05 12.71
CA LEU A 4 17.22 -9.77 13.41
C LEU A 4 17.36 -8.54 12.49
N THR A 5 18.11 -8.67 11.39
CA THR A 5 18.28 -7.60 10.39
C THR A 5 17.00 -7.27 9.62
N LEU A 6 16.00 -8.17 9.67
CA LEU A 6 14.69 -8.00 9.04
C LEU A 6 13.66 -7.36 9.96
N VAL A 7 13.95 -7.26 11.26
CA VAL A 7 13.01 -6.69 12.24
C VAL A 7 12.71 -5.22 11.94
N PRO A 8 13.70 -4.34 11.66
CA PRO A 8 13.40 -2.95 11.35
C PRO A 8 12.45 -2.75 10.16
N PRO A 9 12.70 -3.32 8.95
CA PRO A 9 11.77 -3.14 7.84
C PRO A 9 10.39 -3.74 8.11
N LEU A 10 10.30 -4.88 8.82
CA LEU A 10 9.01 -5.46 9.20
C LEU A 10 8.22 -4.52 10.14
N LEU A 11 8.84 -4.05 11.22
CA LEU A 11 8.19 -3.17 12.19
C LEU A 11 7.78 -1.85 11.56
N ILE A 12 8.66 -1.24 10.78
CA ILE A 12 8.40 0.06 10.15
C ILE A 12 7.24 -0.05 9.15
N CYS A 13 7.24 -1.07 8.27
CA CYS A 13 6.17 -1.25 7.29
C CYS A 13 4.80 -1.47 7.96
N HIS A 14 4.74 -2.27 9.02
CA HIS A 14 3.49 -2.51 9.76
C HIS A 14 3.09 -1.30 10.62
N ALA A 15 4.04 -0.57 11.20
CA ALA A 15 3.76 0.68 11.89
C ALA A 15 3.18 1.74 10.95
N THR A 16 3.66 1.82 9.71
CA THR A 16 3.06 2.68 8.68
C THR A 16 1.64 2.23 8.34
N GLY A 17 1.38 0.92 8.23
CA GLY A 17 0.03 0.40 8.06
C GLY A 17 -0.91 0.73 9.22
N LEU A 18 -0.44 0.56 10.46
CA LEU A 18 -1.17 0.97 11.67
C LEU A 18 -1.45 2.47 11.70
N THR A 19 -0.47 3.27 11.28
CA THR A 19 -0.63 4.72 11.16
C THR A 19 -1.69 5.08 10.12
N LEU A 20 -1.66 4.41 8.96
CA LEU A 20 -2.66 4.59 7.90
C LEU A 20 -4.07 4.21 8.36
N TYR A 21 -4.18 3.23 9.26
CA TYR A 21 -5.45 2.76 9.80
C TYR A 21 -6.02 3.69 10.90
N PHE A 22 -5.21 4.07 11.89
CA PHE A 22 -5.70 4.82 13.06
C PHE A 22 -5.63 6.34 12.92
N LEU A 23 -4.54 6.86 12.34
CA LEU A 23 -4.22 8.29 12.40
C LEU A 23 -5.18 9.19 11.61
N PRO A 24 -5.75 8.78 10.45
CA PRO A 24 -6.73 9.62 9.75
C PRO A 24 -7.93 10.02 10.61
N VAL A 25 -8.47 9.09 11.40
CA VAL A 25 -9.65 9.36 12.24
C VAL A 25 -9.29 9.99 13.57
N LEU A 26 -8.21 9.54 14.22
CA LEU A 26 -7.76 10.16 15.47
C LEU A 26 -7.29 11.60 15.27
N GLY A 27 -6.70 11.91 14.11
CA GLY A 27 -6.14 13.21 13.78
C GLY A 27 -7.12 14.19 13.13
N GLN A 28 -8.33 13.76 12.75
CA GLN A 28 -9.24 14.57 11.94
C GLN A 28 -9.58 15.92 12.60
N HIS A 29 -9.84 15.93 13.91
CA HIS A 29 -10.19 17.14 14.65
C HIS A 29 -9.01 18.11 14.77
N VAL A 30 -7.79 17.58 14.91
CA VAL A 30 -6.57 18.41 14.94
C VAL A 30 -6.33 19.02 13.56
N ALA A 31 -6.56 18.26 12.49
CA ALA A 31 -6.40 18.73 11.13
C ALA A 31 -7.38 19.87 10.78
N THR A 32 -8.65 19.78 11.15
CA THR A 32 -9.66 20.83 10.89
C THR A 32 -9.42 22.10 11.70
N GLN A 33 -8.70 22.02 12.83
CA GLN A 33 -8.27 23.21 13.57
C GLN A 33 -7.16 24.00 12.86
N HIS A 34 -6.33 23.34 12.07
CA HIS A 34 -5.17 23.94 11.41
C HIS A 34 -5.40 24.24 9.92
N PHE A 35 -6.31 23.52 9.28
CA PHE A 35 -6.60 23.64 7.85
C PHE A 35 -8.09 23.90 7.61
N PRO A 36 -8.45 24.77 6.62
CA PRO A 36 -9.83 25.07 6.28
C PRO A 36 -10.45 23.95 5.42
N VAL A 37 -10.55 22.75 6.00
CA VAL A 37 -11.08 21.55 5.36
C VAL A 37 -12.15 20.93 6.25
N SER A 38 -13.09 20.21 5.66
CA SER A 38 -14.07 19.42 6.41
C SER A 38 -13.40 18.18 7.05
N GLU A 39 -14.07 17.55 8.02
CA GLU A 39 -13.53 16.35 8.68
C GLU A 39 -13.33 15.19 7.70
N SER A 40 -14.24 15.00 6.74
CA SER A 40 -14.12 13.95 5.71
C SER A 40 -12.92 14.21 4.78
N GLU A 41 -12.72 15.46 4.37
CA GLU A 41 -11.56 15.85 3.56
C GLU A 41 -10.26 15.67 4.35
N ALA A 42 -10.23 16.06 5.63
CA ALA A 42 -9.07 15.87 6.50
C ALA A 42 -8.65 14.41 6.60
N VAL A 43 -9.61 13.50 6.75
CA VAL A 43 -9.37 12.05 6.81
C VAL A 43 -8.74 11.55 5.50
N VAL A 44 -9.35 11.86 4.36
CA VAL A 44 -8.86 11.40 3.04
C VAL A 44 -7.46 11.96 2.74
N LEU A 45 -7.24 13.26 3.00
CA LEU A 45 -5.94 13.89 2.81
C LEU A 45 -4.87 13.29 3.73
N THR A 46 -5.22 12.94 4.96
CA THR A 46 -4.31 12.27 5.89
C THR A 46 -3.95 10.86 5.41
N VAL A 47 -4.92 10.10 4.89
CA VAL A 47 -4.67 8.79 4.25
C VAL A 47 -3.66 8.95 3.12
N ILE A 48 -3.88 9.90 2.21
CA ILE A 48 -2.98 10.16 1.07
C ILE A 48 -1.60 10.59 1.56
N ALA A 49 -1.52 11.47 2.57
CA ALA A 49 -0.26 11.95 3.11
C ALA A 49 0.59 10.80 3.70
N ILE A 50 -0.02 9.93 4.52
CA ILE A 50 0.66 8.76 5.09
C ILE A 50 1.09 7.79 3.98
N TYR A 51 0.22 7.60 2.99
CA TYR A 51 0.51 6.75 1.84
C TYR A 51 1.72 7.24 1.04
N VAL A 52 1.75 8.52 0.68
CA VAL A 52 2.87 9.13 -0.05
C VAL A 52 4.15 9.14 0.81
N ALA A 53 4.03 9.41 2.12
CA ALA A 53 5.16 9.32 3.04
C ALA A 53 5.78 7.91 3.09
N GLY A 54 4.94 6.86 3.01
CA GLY A 54 5.40 5.48 2.92
C GLY A 54 6.22 5.19 1.66
N LEU A 55 5.88 5.79 0.51
CA LEU A 55 6.68 5.68 -0.73
C LEU A 55 8.11 6.24 -0.54
N ALA A 56 8.28 7.24 0.30
CA ALA A 56 9.61 7.81 0.59
C ALA A 56 10.45 6.93 1.54
N MET A 57 9.87 5.91 2.19
CA MET A 57 10.50 5.18 3.29
C MET A 57 11.83 4.48 3.01
N PRO A 58 12.14 3.92 1.82
CA PRO A 58 13.42 3.26 1.61
C PRO A 58 14.61 4.15 1.98
N HIS A 59 14.52 5.45 1.66
CA HIS A 59 15.56 6.42 1.98
C HIS A 59 15.86 6.51 3.49
N ASN A 60 14.85 6.24 4.33
CA ASN A 60 14.92 6.33 5.78
C ASN A 60 15.25 4.99 6.45
N THR A 61 14.72 3.87 5.97
CA THR A 61 15.02 2.52 6.48
C THR A 61 16.46 2.10 6.18
N HIS A 62 17.04 2.54 5.05
CA HIS A 62 18.45 2.24 4.75
C HIS A 62 19.43 2.82 5.76
N ARG A 63 19.13 3.97 6.37
CA ARG A 63 19.98 4.59 7.41
C ARG A 63 20.07 3.73 8.68
N VAL A 64 19.03 2.95 8.96
CA VAL A 64 19.00 2.01 10.09
C VAL A 64 19.70 0.69 9.73
N LEU A 65 19.74 0.36 8.44
CA LEU A 65 20.29 -0.90 7.90
C LEU A 65 21.77 -0.81 7.47
N THR A 66 22.45 0.34 7.63
CA THR A 66 23.83 0.60 7.14
C THR A 66 24.92 -0.32 7.68
N GLY A 67 24.61 -1.30 8.54
CA GLY A 67 25.55 -2.30 9.04
C GLY A 67 25.29 -3.74 8.59
N SER A 68 24.23 -4.03 7.83
CA SER A 68 23.73 -5.42 7.65
C SER A 68 23.42 -5.86 6.21
N GLY A 69 23.84 -5.11 5.20
CA GLY A 69 23.60 -5.39 3.78
C GLY A 69 24.28 -6.66 3.27
N SER A 70 23.73 -7.83 3.60
CA SER A 70 24.13 -9.12 3.00
C SER A 70 23.19 -9.46 1.85
N GLU A 71 23.71 -10.06 0.78
CA GLU A 71 22.93 -10.71 -0.29
C GLU A 71 21.80 -11.58 0.26
N ARG A 72 22.05 -12.29 1.37
CA ARG A 72 21.03 -13.14 1.99
C ARG A 72 19.88 -12.34 2.58
N GLY A 73 20.11 -11.10 3.03
CA GLY A 73 19.12 -10.27 3.72
C GLY A 73 17.93 -9.91 2.83
N TRP A 74 18.20 -9.35 1.64
CA TRP A 74 17.12 -9.01 0.71
C TRP A 74 16.38 -10.24 0.18
N MET A 75 17.09 -11.36 -0.01
CA MET A 75 16.48 -12.62 -0.44
C MET A 75 15.53 -13.16 0.63
N THR A 76 15.93 -13.13 1.90
CA THR A 76 15.05 -13.53 3.01
C THR A 76 13.87 -12.57 3.17
N LEU A 77 14.08 -11.25 3.06
CA LEU A 77 12.98 -10.27 3.09
C LEU A 77 11.99 -10.52 1.94
N LYS A 78 12.49 -10.76 0.72
CA LYS A 78 11.65 -11.09 -0.44
C LYS A 78 10.87 -12.37 -0.22
N LEU A 79 11.51 -13.43 0.28
CA LEU A 79 10.84 -14.69 0.59
C LEU A 79 9.70 -14.49 1.61
N LEU A 80 9.97 -13.76 2.70
CA LEU A 80 8.94 -13.44 3.70
C LEU A 80 7.80 -12.61 3.10
N SER A 81 8.13 -11.63 2.28
CA SER A 81 7.12 -10.78 1.60
C SER A 81 6.25 -11.59 0.65
N LEU A 82 6.84 -12.53 -0.11
CA LEU A 82 6.11 -13.42 -1.00
C LEU A 82 5.24 -14.43 -0.25
N LEU A 83 5.73 -15.00 0.86
CA LEU A 83 4.94 -15.90 1.70
C LEU A 83 3.76 -15.14 2.32
N TYR A 84 4.00 -13.92 2.78
CA TYR A 84 2.97 -13.04 3.31
C TYR A 84 1.93 -12.67 2.25
N LEU A 85 2.38 -12.31 1.04
CA LEU A 85 1.50 -12.05 -0.11
C LEU A 85 0.68 -13.29 -0.49
N ALA A 86 1.28 -14.48 -0.51
CA ALA A 86 0.55 -15.71 -0.83
C ALA A 86 -0.53 -16.02 0.21
N MET A 87 -0.20 -15.92 1.50
CA MET A 87 -1.15 -16.13 2.60
C MET A 87 -2.31 -15.13 2.52
N GLN A 88 -2.00 -13.84 2.38
CA GLN A 88 -3.03 -12.80 2.34
C GLN A 88 -3.94 -12.98 1.12
N LEU A 89 -3.40 -13.25 -0.08
CA LEU A 89 -4.19 -13.49 -1.29
C LEU A 89 -5.09 -14.72 -1.15
N GLY A 90 -4.58 -15.79 -0.52
CA GLY A 90 -5.38 -16.96 -0.19
C GLY A 90 -6.56 -16.61 0.73
N CYS A 91 -6.31 -15.85 1.81
CA CYS A 91 -7.37 -15.40 2.71
C CYS A 91 -8.39 -14.49 2.00
N ILE A 92 -7.95 -13.55 1.17
CA ILE A 92 -8.86 -12.67 0.41
C ILE A 92 -9.70 -13.51 -0.54
N ALA A 93 -9.11 -14.43 -1.29
CA ALA A 93 -9.83 -15.20 -2.29
C ALA A 93 -10.96 -16.05 -1.67
N LEU A 94 -10.82 -16.46 -0.40
CA LEU A 94 -11.86 -17.18 0.33
C LEU A 94 -13.05 -16.28 0.73
N VAL A 95 -12.83 -14.98 0.92
CA VAL A 95 -13.88 -14.02 1.31
C VAL A 95 -14.44 -13.27 0.10
N ASN A 96 -13.57 -12.89 -0.82
CA ASN A 96 -13.86 -12.13 -2.03
C ASN A 96 -12.90 -12.60 -3.14
N PHE A 97 -13.34 -13.62 -3.89
CA PHE A 97 -12.57 -14.20 -4.98
C PHE A 97 -12.13 -13.16 -6.01
N SER A 98 -13.01 -12.25 -6.41
CA SER A 98 -12.72 -11.23 -7.42
C SER A 98 -11.61 -10.27 -6.97
N LEU A 99 -11.65 -9.79 -5.73
CA LEU A 99 -10.59 -8.94 -5.18
C LEU A 99 -9.27 -9.73 -5.05
N GLY A 100 -9.33 -10.97 -4.58
CA GLY A 100 -8.16 -11.84 -4.46
C GLY A 100 -7.51 -12.10 -5.81
N PHE A 101 -8.30 -12.36 -6.85
CA PHE A 101 -7.85 -12.53 -8.22
C PHE A 101 -7.22 -11.26 -8.78
N LEU A 102 -7.89 -10.10 -8.62
CA LEU A 102 -7.40 -8.82 -9.13
C LEU A 102 -6.05 -8.44 -8.48
N LEU A 103 -5.92 -8.59 -7.17
CA LEU A 103 -4.67 -8.35 -6.46
C LEU A 103 -3.59 -9.38 -6.85
N ALA A 104 -3.95 -10.64 -7.08
CA ALA A 104 -3.00 -11.66 -7.51
C ALA A 104 -2.43 -11.36 -8.90
N VAL A 105 -3.29 -11.11 -9.88
CA VAL A 105 -2.88 -10.84 -11.27
C VAL A 105 -2.04 -9.57 -11.39
N THR A 106 -2.31 -8.57 -10.56
CA THR A 106 -1.54 -7.32 -10.56
C THR A 106 -0.24 -7.44 -9.76
N MET A 107 -0.29 -7.84 -8.49
CA MET A 107 0.88 -7.75 -7.60
C MET A 107 1.88 -8.91 -7.76
N VAL A 108 1.42 -10.14 -8.04
CA VAL A 108 2.30 -11.32 -8.04
C VAL A 108 3.39 -11.26 -9.11
N PRO A 109 3.11 -10.90 -10.37
CA PRO A 109 4.16 -10.83 -11.40
C PRO A 109 5.26 -9.85 -11.02
N VAL A 110 4.88 -8.68 -10.50
CA VAL A 110 5.83 -7.65 -10.07
C VAL A 110 6.61 -8.09 -8.84
N ALA A 111 5.94 -8.67 -7.84
CA ALA A 111 6.61 -9.21 -6.65
C ALA A 111 7.63 -10.30 -6.98
N ALA A 112 7.34 -11.14 -7.99
CA ALA A 112 8.23 -12.20 -8.43
C ALA A 112 9.53 -11.67 -9.07
N ILE A 113 9.45 -10.62 -9.91
CA ILE A 113 10.61 -10.07 -10.64
C ILE A 113 11.42 -9.05 -9.84
N VAL A 114 10.82 -8.36 -8.87
CA VAL A 114 11.48 -7.30 -8.10
C VAL A 114 12.70 -7.84 -7.35
N GLN A 115 13.83 -7.19 -7.53
CA GLN A 115 15.07 -7.48 -6.82
C GLN A 115 15.99 -6.26 -6.85
N PRO A 116 16.98 -6.16 -5.95
CA PRO A 116 17.89 -5.02 -5.91
C PRO A 116 18.82 -4.96 -7.14
N LYS A 117 19.10 -6.11 -7.75
CA LYS A 117 19.99 -6.26 -8.91
C LYS A 117 19.20 -6.22 -10.22
N GLY A 118 19.30 -5.12 -10.97
CA GLY A 118 18.64 -4.99 -12.27
C GLY A 118 18.27 -3.55 -12.62
N PRO A 119 17.36 -3.34 -13.59
CA PRO A 119 16.88 -2.01 -13.96
C PRO A 119 15.98 -1.43 -12.87
N LYS A 120 16.61 -0.83 -11.84
CA LYS A 120 15.95 -0.37 -10.62
C LYS A 120 14.76 0.57 -10.87
N TYR A 121 14.89 1.50 -11.82
CA TYR A 121 13.82 2.43 -12.16
C TYR A 121 12.62 1.73 -12.80
N LEU A 122 12.86 0.71 -13.64
CA LEU A 122 11.78 -0.08 -14.23
C LEU A 122 11.02 -0.83 -13.13
N TYR A 123 11.73 -1.50 -12.22
CA TYR A 123 11.09 -2.18 -11.09
C TYR A 123 10.36 -1.22 -10.15
N ALA A 124 10.88 0.00 -9.96
CA ALA A 124 10.21 1.02 -9.17
C ALA A 124 8.89 1.43 -9.80
N VAL A 125 8.88 1.70 -11.11
CA VAL A 125 7.65 2.02 -11.86
C VAL A 125 6.66 0.87 -11.77
N LEU A 126 7.10 -0.37 -12.00
CA LEU A 126 6.23 -1.54 -11.90
C LEU A 126 5.64 -1.70 -10.49
N LEU A 127 6.44 -1.49 -9.43
CA LEU A 127 5.94 -1.52 -8.06
C LEU A 127 4.89 -0.42 -7.82
N VAL A 128 5.14 0.81 -8.27
CA VAL A 128 4.18 1.92 -8.14
C VAL A 128 2.86 1.59 -8.85
N LEU A 129 2.92 1.00 -10.04
CA LEU A 129 1.74 0.61 -10.81
C LEU A 129 0.87 -0.46 -10.11
N VAL A 130 1.46 -1.31 -9.27
CA VAL A 130 0.73 -2.36 -8.52
C VAL A 130 0.47 -1.97 -7.07
N THR A 131 0.64 -0.69 -6.73
CA THR A 131 0.29 -0.18 -5.42
C THR A 131 -1.23 -0.22 -5.21
N PRO A 132 -1.74 -0.37 -3.97
CA PRO A 132 -3.19 -0.39 -3.73
C PRO A 132 -3.96 0.83 -4.26
N ALA A 133 -3.36 2.03 -4.22
CA ALA A 133 -3.99 3.26 -4.71
C ALA A 133 -4.06 3.27 -6.24
N VAL A 134 -2.99 2.87 -6.94
CA VAL A 134 -3.02 2.80 -8.41
C VAL A 134 -3.96 1.68 -8.87
N THR A 135 -3.98 0.53 -8.18
CA THR A 135 -4.93 -0.54 -8.46
C THR A 135 -6.38 -0.07 -8.31
N LEU A 136 -6.69 0.71 -7.27
CA LEU A 136 -8.02 1.31 -7.09
C LEU A 136 -8.34 2.30 -8.23
N LEU A 137 -7.41 3.20 -8.56
CA LEU A 137 -7.58 4.17 -9.63
C LEU A 137 -7.83 3.49 -10.98
N LEU A 138 -7.03 2.47 -11.32
CA LEU A 138 -7.20 1.69 -12.54
C LEU A 138 -8.53 0.93 -12.53
N SER A 139 -8.96 0.40 -11.38
CA SER A 139 -10.26 -0.27 -11.25
C SER A 139 -11.42 0.69 -11.49
N ILE A 140 -11.33 1.94 -11.01
CA ILE A 140 -12.31 2.99 -11.28
C ILE A 140 -12.37 3.29 -12.78
N VAL A 141 -11.21 3.51 -13.43
CA VAL A 141 -11.17 3.75 -14.89
C VAL A 141 -11.76 2.58 -15.66
N LEU A 142 -11.34 1.35 -15.35
CA LEU A 142 -11.85 0.15 -16.02
C LEU A 142 -13.36 -0.04 -15.82
N TYR A 143 -13.87 0.27 -14.62
CA TYR A 143 -15.29 0.22 -14.35
C TYR A 143 -16.07 1.25 -15.18
N GLN A 144 -15.57 2.49 -15.27
CA GLN A 144 -16.18 3.56 -16.05
C GLN A 144 -16.20 3.26 -17.56
N GLU A 145 -15.10 2.70 -18.08
CA GLU A 145 -15.03 2.19 -19.47
C GLU A 145 -16.02 1.04 -19.70
N LEU A 146 -16.19 0.13 -18.73
CA LEU A 146 -17.09 -1.00 -18.84
C LEU A 146 -18.58 -0.58 -18.88
N ILE A 147 -18.94 0.50 -18.19
CA ILE A 147 -20.29 1.06 -18.22
C ILE A 147 -20.48 2.12 -19.31
N GLU A 148 -19.53 2.23 -20.25
CA GLU A 148 -19.55 3.16 -21.38
C GLU A 148 -19.67 4.64 -20.99
N TYR A 149 -19.16 5.01 -19.80
CA TYR A 149 -19.14 6.38 -19.30
C TYR A 149 -17.69 6.83 -19.04
N PRO A 150 -16.91 7.15 -20.10
CA PRO A 150 -15.52 7.54 -19.93
C PRO A 150 -15.43 8.87 -19.16
N VAL A 151 -14.66 8.85 -18.07
CA VAL A 151 -14.49 10.01 -17.18
C VAL A 151 -13.23 10.79 -17.54
N SER A 152 -13.29 12.11 -17.38
CA SER A 152 -12.11 12.97 -17.45
C SER A 152 -11.14 12.68 -16.29
N ALA A 153 -9.88 13.12 -16.42
CA ALA A 153 -8.89 12.93 -15.37
C ALA A 153 -9.30 13.56 -14.03
N LEU A 154 -9.99 14.70 -14.06
CA LEU A 154 -10.47 15.38 -12.85
C LEU A 154 -11.60 14.59 -12.17
N GLU A 155 -12.56 14.09 -12.95
CA GLU A 155 -13.65 13.26 -12.43
C GLU A 155 -13.12 11.94 -11.88
N CYS A 156 -12.14 11.32 -12.56
CA CYS A 156 -11.46 10.12 -12.06
C CYS A 156 -10.77 10.38 -10.72
N TRP A 157 -10.11 11.53 -10.56
CA TRP A 157 -9.52 11.93 -9.29
C TRP A 157 -10.57 12.12 -8.20
N GLN A 158 -11.71 12.75 -8.51
CA GLN A 158 -12.81 12.91 -7.56
C GLN A 158 -13.40 11.56 -7.13
N LEU A 159 -13.65 10.65 -8.08
CA LEU A 159 -14.10 9.29 -7.80
C LEU A 159 -13.11 8.51 -6.93
N PHE A 160 -11.81 8.70 -7.17
CA PHE A 160 -10.77 8.10 -6.33
C PHE A 160 -10.83 8.62 -4.88
N LEU A 161 -10.89 9.94 -4.69
CA LEU A 161 -11.02 10.53 -3.35
C LEU A 161 -12.30 10.07 -2.66
N GLN A 162 -13.40 9.99 -3.39
CA GLN A 162 -14.68 9.49 -2.91
C GLN A 162 -14.58 8.03 -2.49
N ALA A 163 -14.02 7.16 -3.33
CA ALA A 163 -13.85 5.73 -3.01
C ALA A 163 -12.98 5.50 -1.76
N VAL A 164 -11.94 6.32 -1.57
CA VAL A 164 -11.11 6.28 -0.35
C VAL A 164 -11.94 6.70 0.88
N SER A 165 -12.73 7.77 0.76
CA SER A 165 -13.60 8.24 1.84
C SER A 165 -14.65 7.20 2.20
N GLU A 166 -15.35 6.66 1.20
CA GLU A 166 -16.40 5.65 1.37
C GLU A 166 -15.85 4.37 1.97
N GLY A 167 -14.70 3.88 1.50
CA GLY A 167 -14.08 2.67 2.06
C GLY A 167 -13.73 2.81 3.55
N LEU A 168 -13.35 4.00 3.98
CA LEU A 168 -13.10 4.30 5.39
C LEU A 168 -14.43 4.43 6.16
N LEU A 169 -15.41 5.19 5.65
CA LEU A 169 -16.72 5.35 6.27
C LEU A 169 -17.44 4.00 6.45
N ASP A 170 -17.40 3.13 5.44
CA ASP A 170 -17.98 1.79 5.48
C ASP A 170 -17.34 0.93 6.56
N HIS A 171 -16.03 1.10 6.80
CA HIS A 171 -15.38 0.42 7.90
C HIS A 171 -15.91 0.92 9.26
N TYR A 172 -16.01 2.23 9.45
CA TYR A 172 -16.44 2.81 10.73
C TYR A 172 -17.92 2.60 11.05
N LEU A 173 -18.79 2.66 10.03
CA LEU A 173 -20.23 2.56 10.20
C LEU A 173 -20.71 1.11 10.17
N TYR A 174 -20.13 0.28 9.31
CA TYR A 174 -20.64 -1.06 9.01
C TYR A 174 -19.64 -2.19 9.32
N GLY A 175 -18.43 -1.86 9.77
CA GLY A 175 -17.40 -2.87 10.06
C GLY A 175 -16.84 -3.51 8.79
N SER A 176 -16.91 -2.85 7.63
CA SER A 176 -16.30 -3.33 6.39
C SER A 176 -14.81 -3.64 6.58
N ILE A 177 -14.38 -4.82 6.15
CA ILE A 177 -12.99 -5.28 6.38
C ILE A 177 -12.00 -4.80 5.32
N VAL A 178 -12.49 -4.21 4.21
CA VAL A 178 -11.66 -3.89 3.04
C VAL A 178 -10.58 -2.86 3.38
N PHE A 179 -10.96 -1.74 4.01
CA PHE A 179 -10.01 -0.71 4.41
C PHE A 179 -8.96 -1.20 5.43
N PRO A 180 -9.34 -1.85 6.56
CA PRO A 180 -8.37 -2.46 7.48
C PRO A 180 -7.45 -3.44 6.78
N PHE A 181 -7.99 -4.25 5.86
CA PHE A 181 -7.22 -5.25 5.16
C PHE A 181 -6.15 -4.61 4.26
N ILE A 182 -6.52 -3.58 3.50
CA ILE A 182 -5.58 -2.83 2.66
C ILE A 182 -4.53 -2.14 3.54
N ALA A 183 -4.95 -1.44 4.59
CA ALA A 183 -4.07 -0.64 5.44
C ALA A 183 -3.10 -1.48 6.28
N LEU A 184 -3.56 -2.60 6.84
CA LEU A 184 -2.78 -3.42 7.78
C LEU A 184 -2.04 -4.57 7.11
N PHE A 185 -2.43 -4.98 5.90
CA PHE A 185 -1.84 -6.14 5.22
C PHE A 185 -1.26 -5.80 3.85
N VAL A 186 -2.11 -5.39 2.90
CA VAL A 186 -1.68 -5.20 1.50
C VAL A 186 -0.62 -4.12 1.40
N TYR A 187 -0.83 -2.98 2.06
CA TYR A 187 0.08 -1.86 1.99
C TYR A 187 1.43 -2.13 2.69
N PRO A 188 1.48 -2.68 3.93
CA PRO A 188 2.73 -3.14 4.53
C PRO A 188 3.46 -4.18 3.67
N CYS A 189 2.74 -5.15 3.08
CA CYS A 189 3.33 -6.14 2.18
C CYS A 189 4.01 -5.47 0.97
N TRP A 190 3.33 -4.51 0.34
CA TRP A 190 3.88 -3.72 -0.75
C TRP A 190 5.13 -2.93 -0.31
N LEU A 191 5.09 -2.30 0.88
CA LEU A 191 6.24 -1.58 1.44
C LEU A 191 7.45 -2.48 1.69
N LEU A 192 7.25 -3.76 2.05
CA LEU A 192 8.35 -4.72 2.18
C LEU A 192 9.02 -4.99 0.83
N LEU A 193 8.24 -5.18 -0.24
CA LEU A 193 8.75 -5.33 -1.61
C LEU A 193 9.46 -4.05 -2.09
N TRP A 194 8.95 -2.88 -1.70
CA TRP A 194 9.60 -1.60 -1.92
C TRP A 194 10.97 -1.53 -1.22
N ASN A 195 11.07 -1.99 0.04
CA ASN A 195 12.35 -2.10 0.75
C ASN A 195 13.30 -3.12 0.09
N VAL A 196 12.79 -4.23 -0.47
CA VAL A 196 13.61 -5.20 -1.23
C VAL A 196 14.27 -4.51 -2.43
N LEU A 197 13.52 -3.72 -3.21
CA LEU A 197 14.07 -3.07 -4.41
C LEU A 197 15.23 -2.12 -4.09
N PHE A 198 15.14 -1.39 -2.99
CA PHE A 198 16.15 -0.40 -2.63
C PHE A 198 17.26 -0.94 -1.72
N TRP A 199 17.20 -2.21 -1.33
CA TRP A 199 18.19 -2.88 -0.48
C TRP A 199 19.63 -2.66 -0.97
N LYS A 200 20.53 -2.34 -0.03
CA LYS A 200 21.95 -2.10 -0.26
C LYS A 200 22.79 -3.12 0.47
#